data_AF-A0A0M8PAI5-F1
#
_entry.id   AF-A0A0M8PAI5-F1
#
_cell.length_a   1.000
_cell.length_b   1.000
_cell.length_c   1.000
_cell.angle_alpha   90.00
_cell.angle_beta   90.00
_cell.angle_gamma   90.00
#
_symmetry.space_group_name_H-M   'P 1'
#
loop_
_entity.id
_entity.type
_entity.pdbx_description
1 polymer ?
#
loop_
_entity_poly.entity_id
_entity_poly.type
_entity_poly.pdbx_seq_one_letter_code
_entity_poly.pdbx_strand_id
1 'polypeptide(L)'
;MRSQTDRTRSTIQELGHYLEYREKDVGKALLSALMRFSMGLRLSADELQGMKSLESNCAKQISVVNDIYSYDKEGVASRTGHKEGASLCSTVKVLAEEAKLGIPATKRVLWSITREWEIVHDEIVAEKIAFPDGCSEAAKAYMKGLEYQMSGNEQWSKTTRRYN
;
A
#
# COMPACT_ATOMS: atom_id res chain seq x y z
N MET A 1 -7.42 7.95 10.86
CA MET A 1 -8.88 7.77 11.05
C MET A 1 -9.74 8.72 10.21
N ARG A 2 -9.31 9.94 9.84
CA ARG A 2 -10.15 10.82 9.00
C ARG A 2 -10.34 10.32 7.54
N SER A 3 -9.38 9.58 6.98
CA SER A 3 -9.43 9.10 5.59
C SER A 3 -10.57 8.10 5.32
N GLN A 4 -10.88 7.21 6.27
CA GLN A 4 -11.88 6.15 6.10
C GLN A 4 -13.32 6.66 5.90
N THR A 5 -13.59 7.89 6.36
CA THR A 5 -14.89 8.57 6.22
C THR A 5 -14.76 9.87 5.41
N ASP A 6 -13.65 10.06 4.72
CA ASP A 6 -13.41 11.25 3.91
C ASP A 6 -14.33 11.26 2.69
N ARG A 7 -14.92 12.42 2.38
CA ARG A 7 -15.83 12.59 1.24
C ARG A 7 -15.11 12.41 -0.10
N THR A 8 -13.80 12.64 -0.15
CA THR A 8 -12.96 12.44 -1.33
C THR A 8 -13.00 11.00 -1.86
N ARG A 9 -13.34 10.02 -1.01
CA ARG A 9 -13.50 8.60 -1.38
C ARG A 9 -14.41 8.37 -2.59
N SER A 10 -15.40 9.23 -2.80
CA SER A 10 -16.39 9.10 -3.87
C SER A 10 -16.06 9.92 -5.11
N THR A 11 -14.99 10.71 -5.10
CA THR A 11 -14.68 11.68 -6.17
C THR A 11 -13.33 11.45 -6.85
N ILE A 12 -12.50 10.52 -6.36
CA ILE A 12 -11.18 10.24 -6.94
C ILE A 12 -11.36 9.50 -8.28
N GLN A 13 -10.73 10.04 -9.33
CA GLN A 13 -10.81 9.51 -10.70
C GLN A 13 -9.45 9.19 -11.33
N GLU A 14 -8.35 9.58 -10.69
CA GLU A 14 -7.00 9.40 -11.21
C GLU A 14 -6.17 8.54 -10.27
N LEU A 15 -5.35 7.65 -10.83
CA LEU A 15 -4.51 6.73 -10.07
C LEU A 15 -3.58 7.44 -9.07
N GLY A 16 -2.95 8.55 -9.47
CA GLY A 16 -2.04 9.30 -8.61
C GLY A 16 -2.73 9.80 -7.33
N HIS A 17 -3.85 10.51 -7.50
CA HIS A 17 -4.65 11.01 -6.39
C HIS A 17 -5.19 9.88 -5.50
N TYR A 18 -5.55 8.74 -6.10
CA TYR A 18 -5.96 7.56 -5.33
C TYR A 18 -4.86 7.07 -4.40
N LEU A 19 -3.63 6.91 -4.91
CA LEU A 19 -2.51 6.38 -4.14
C LEU A 19 -2.13 7.29 -2.96
N GLU A 20 -2.18 8.61 -3.14
CA GLU A 20 -1.95 9.59 -2.06
C GLU A 20 -3.00 9.49 -0.94
N TYR A 21 -4.27 9.38 -1.34
CA TYR A 21 -5.37 9.16 -0.41
C TYR A 21 -5.19 7.81 0.32
N ARG A 22 -4.88 6.75 -0.44
CA ARG A 22 -4.89 5.37 0.03
C ARG A 22 -3.76 5.08 1.02
N GLU A 23 -2.62 5.77 0.94
CA GLU A 23 -1.55 5.68 1.96
C GLU A 23 -2.06 5.94 3.38
N LYS A 24 -2.98 6.91 3.54
CA LYS A 24 -3.60 7.22 4.83
C LYS A 24 -4.70 6.23 5.20
N ASP A 25 -5.48 5.77 4.22
CA ASP A 25 -6.62 4.88 4.41
C ASP A 25 -6.20 3.43 4.71
N VAL A 26 -5.16 2.93 4.04
CA VAL A 26 -4.52 1.62 4.32
C VAL A 26 -3.83 1.61 5.69
N GLY A 27 -3.57 2.79 6.26
CA GLY A 27 -2.96 2.94 7.58
C GLY A 27 -1.45 2.68 7.57
N LYS A 28 -0.71 3.12 6.55
CA LYS A 28 0.73 2.88 6.47
C LYS A 28 1.48 3.34 7.72
N ALA A 29 1.18 4.53 8.22
CA ALA A 29 1.80 5.07 9.43
C ALA A 29 1.57 4.17 10.66
N LEU A 30 0.38 3.57 10.76
CA LEU A 30 0.06 2.59 11.82
C LEU A 30 0.91 1.33 11.65
N LEU A 31 0.96 0.75 10.44
CA LEU A 31 1.75 -0.46 10.16
C LEU A 31 3.25 -0.24 10.42
N SER A 32 3.79 0.91 10.01
CA SER A 32 5.17 1.32 10.30
C SER A 32 5.44 1.41 11.81
N ALA A 33 4.54 2.05 12.57
CA ALA A 33 4.70 2.20 14.01
C ALA A 33 4.54 0.86 14.74
N LEU A 34 3.57 0.05 14.34
CA LEU A 34 3.30 -1.26 14.91
C LEU A 34 4.46 -2.23 14.70
N MET A 35 5.07 -2.22 13.52
CA MET A 35 6.29 -3.00 13.24
C MET A 35 7.46 -2.59 14.14
N ARG A 36 7.71 -1.28 14.30
CA ARG A 36 8.77 -0.81 15.21
C ARG A 36 8.49 -1.21 16.65
N PHE A 37 7.23 -1.14 17.07
CA PHE A 37 6.82 -1.57 18.39
C PHE A 37 7.06 -3.07 18.60
N SER A 38 6.56 -3.92 17.70
CA SER A 38 6.63 -5.38 17.84
C SER A 38 8.05 -5.93 17.76
N MET A 39 8.92 -5.29 16.98
CA MET A 39 10.32 -5.69 16.80
C MET A 39 11.29 -4.94 17.71
N GLY A 40 10.81 -4.02 18.55
CA GLY A 40 11.68 -3.21 19.41
C GLY A 40 12.61 -2.25 18.66
N LEU A 41 12.32 -1.93 17.40
CA LEU A 41 13.17 -1.06 16.58
C LEU A 41 13.09 0.39 17.06
N ARG A 42 14.25 1.02 17.24
CA ARG A 42 14.42 2.42 17.62
C ARG A 42 15.22 3.11 16.53
N LEU A 43 14.57 4.01 15.80
CA LEU A 43 15.19 4.83 14.76
C LEU A 43 15.21 6.28 15.26
N SER A 44 16.25 7.03 14.92
CA SER A 44 16.32 8.47 15.16
C SER A 44 15.27 9.23 14.34
N ALA A 45 15.06 10.51 14.64
CA ALA A 45 14.17 11.36 13.85
C ALA A 45 14.65 11.48 12.39
N ASP A 46 15.97 11.61 12.19
CA ASP A 46 16.58 11.71 10.86
C ASP A 46 16.46 10.40 10.08
N GLU A 47 16.63 9.25 10.74
CA GLU A 47 16.41 7.95 10.13
C GLU A 47 14.93 7.78 9.72
N LEU A 48 13.99 8.12 10.61
CA LEU A 48 12.56 8.07 10.29
C LEU A 48 12.19 8.99 9.12
N GLN A 49 12.79 10.18 9.07
CA GLN A 49 12.60 11.10 7.94
C GLN A 49 13.18 10.52 6.66
N GLY A 50 14.35 9.88 6.74
CA GLY A 50 14.98 9.18 5.64
C GLY A 50 14.13 8.03 5.09
N MET A 51 13.29 7.38 5.91
CA MET A 51 12.47 6.24 5.48
C MET A 51 11.21 6.62 4.68
N LYS A 52 10.87 7.90 4.54
CA LYS A 52 9.59 8.34 3.95
C LYS A 52 9.34 7.82 2.54
N SER A 53 10.37 7.82 1.68
CA SER A 53 10.25 7.31 0.31
C SER A 53 9.96 5.80 0.28
N LEU A 54 10.64 5.02 1.12
CA LEU A 54 10.38 3.58 1.29
C LEU A 54 8.98 3.31 1.84
N GLU A 55 8.54 4.09 2.84
CA GLU A 55 7.21 3.95 3.40
C GLU A 55 6.11 4.21 2.37
N SER A 56 6.25 5.27 1.58
CA SER A 56 5.28 5.61 0.53
C SER A 56 5.28 4.58 -0.60
N ASN A 57 6.46 4.10 -1.02
CA ASN A 57 6.55 3.03 -2.02
C ASN A 57 5.88 1.73 -1.52
N CYS A 58 6.21 1.31 -0.30
CA CYS A 58 5.57 0.17 0.36
C CYS A 58 4.04 0.36 0.50
N ALA A 59 3.58 1.57 0.84
CA ALA A 59 2.16 1.89 0.94
C ALA A 59 1.41 1.67 -0.38
N LYS A 60 2.00 2.09 -1.51
CA LYS A 60 1.43 1.87 -2.84
C LYS A 60 1.28 0.38 -3.13
N GLN A 61 2.34 -0.39 -2.93
CA GLN A 61 2.35 -1.84 -3.17
C GLN A 61 1.29 -2.56 -2.34
N ILE A 62 1.29 -2.38 -1.01
CA ILE A 62 0.34 -3.09 -0.14
C ILE A 62 -1.11 -2.69 -0.44
N SER A 63 -1.34 -1.42 -0.80
CA SER A 63 -2.68 -0.91 -1.12
C SER A 63 -3.21 -1.54 -2.39
N VAL A 64 -2.40 -1.58 -3.45
CA VAL A 64 -2.83 -2.16 -4.74
C VAL A 64 -3.00 -3.66 -4.64
N VAL A 65 -2.09 -4.38 -3.96
CA VAL A 65 -2.27 -5.81 -3.70
C VAL A 65 -3.56 -6.07 -2.93
N ASN A 66 -3.85 -5.26 -1.91
CA ASN A 66 -5.09 -5.36 -1.17
C ASN A 66 -6.30 -5.18 -2.08
N ASP A 67 -6.32 -4.11 -2.87
CA ASP A 67 -7.42 -3.76 -3.77
C ASP A 67 -7.65 -4.83 -4.86
N ILE A 68 -6.59 -5.47 -5.38
CA ILE A 68 -6.71 -6.55 -6.37
C ILE A 68 -7.49 -7.74 -5.79
N TYR A 69 -7.11 -8.18 -4.58
CA TYR A 69 -7.71 -9.34 -3.92
C TYR A 69 -9.06 -9.02 -3.25
N SER A 70 -9.22 -7.82 -2.70
CA SER A 70 -10.46 -7.41 -2.01
C SER A 70 -11.57 -6.94 -2.96
N TYR A 71 -11.26 -6.70 -4.24
CA TYR A 71 -12.17 -6.07 -5.19
C TYR A 71 -13.57 -6.69 -5.22
N ASP A 72 -13.66 -8.01 -5.32
CA ASP A 72 -14.95 -8.69 -5.50
C ASP A 72 -15.81 -8.61 -4.23
N LYS A 73 -15.17 -8.76 -3.06
CA LYS A 73 -15.79 -8.55 -1.75
C LYS A 73 -16.31 -7.12 -1.58
N GLU A 74 -15.52 -6.13 -1.99
CA GLU A 74 -15.91 -4.71 -1.93
C GLU A 74 -17.01 -4.38 -2.94
N GLY A 75 -17.00 -5.02 -4.11
CA GLY A 75 -18.07 -4.96 -5.09
C GLY A 75 -19.40 -5.47 -4.53
N VAL A 76 -19.39 -6.58 -3.79
CA VAL A 76 -20.60 -7.08 -3.09
C VAL A 76 -21.04 -6.11 -2.00
N ALA A 77 -20.10 -5.59 -1.20
CA ALA A 77 -20.39 -4.63 -0.14
C ALA A 77 -21.02 -3.34 -0.69
N SER A 78 -20.53 -2.81 -1.82
CA SER A 78 -21.08 -1.58 -2.41
C SER A 78 -22.51 -1.70 -2.92
N ARG A 79 -22.97 -2.92 -3.24
CA ARG A 79 -24.35 -3.20 -3.64
C ARG A 79 -25.31 -3.40 -2.47
N THR A 80 -24.79 -3.77 -1.30
CA THR A 80 -25.60 -4.23 -0.15
C THR A 80 -25.48 -3.32 1.08
N GLY A 81 -24.42 -2.52 1.17
CA GLY A 81 -24.12 -1.65 2.30
C GLY A 81 -24.67 -0.23 2.15
N HIS A 82 -24.35 0.61 3.15
CA HIS A 82 -24.73 2.02 3.14
C HIS A 82 -24.05 2.78 1.98
N LYS A 83 -24.79 3.62 1.25
CA LYS A 83 -24.31 4.28 0.02
C LYS A 83 -22.97 5.01 0.18
N GLU A 84 -22.80 5.71 1.29
CA GLU A 84 -21.56 6.47 1.56
C GLU A 84 -20.44 5.56 2.09
N GLY A 85 -20.75 4.69 3.05
CA GLY A 85 -19.75 3.86 3.75
C GLY A 85 -19.26 2.66 2.94
N ALA A 86 -20.07 2.19 1.99
CA ALA A 86 -19.77 1.06 1.12
C ALA A 86 -19.42 1.49 -0.31
N SER A 87 -19.24 2.78 -0.58
CA SER A 87 -18.79 3.27 -1.89
C SER A 87 -17.51 2.53 -2.32
N LEU A 88 -17.54 1.94 -3.53
CA LEU A 88 -16.41 1.20 -4.08
C LEU A 88 -15.28 2.17 -4.43
N CYS A 89 -14.31 2.26 -3.52
CA CYS A 89 -13.13 3.10 -3.61
C CYS A 89 -11.91 2.17 -3.67
N SER A 90 -11.50 1.82 -4.89
CA SER A 90 -10.48 0.80 -5.17
C SER A 90 -9.65 1.21 -6.39
N THR A 91 -8.33 0.98 -6.35
CA THR A 91 -7.41 1.24 -7.47
C THR A 91 -7.87 0.53 -8.74
N VAL A 92 -8.42 -0.68 -8.59
CA VAL A 92 -8.90 -1.50 -9.73
C VAL A 92 -10.02 -0.78 -10.46
N LYS A 93 -10.95 -0.13 -9.73
CA LYS A 93 -12.02 0.65 -10.35
C LYS A 93 -11.46 1.92 -10.99
N VAL A 94 -10.68 2.69 -10.24
CA VAL A 94 -10.12 3.98 -10.69
C VAL A 94 -9.34 3.80 -11.99
N LEU A 95 -8.38 2.86 -12.04
CA LEU A 95 -7.58 2.64 -13.23
C LEU A 95 -8.39 2.04 -14.39
N ALA A 96 -9.38 1.19 -14.11
CA ALA A 96 -10.25 0.65 -15.16
C ALA A 96 -11.04 1.76 -15.87
N GLU A 97 -11.55 2.72 -15.11
CA GLU A 97 -12.29 3.87 -15.63
C GLU A 97 -11.36 4.86 -16.36
N GLU A 98 -10.23 5.21 -15.74
CA GLU A 98 -9.23 6.12 -16.29
C GLU A 98 -8.64 5.61 -17.62
N ALA A 99 -8.24 4.34 -17.68
CA ALA A 99 -7.61 3.73 -18.85
C ALA A 99 -8.60 3.03 -19.81
N LYS A 100 -9.90 3.04 -19.51
CA LYS A 100 -10.96 2.34 -20.27
C LYS A 100 -10.67 0.85 -20.47
N LEU A 101 -10.24 0.18 -19.41
CA LEU A 101 -9.91 -1.24 -19.40
C LEU A 101 -10.98 -2.06 -18.67
N GLY A 102 -11.15 -3.32 -19.10
CA GLY A 102 -11.96 -4.27 -18.34
C GLY A 102 -11.24 -4.71 -17.05
N ILE A 103 -12.01 -5.01 -15.99
CA ILE A 103 -11.49 -5.36 -14.65
C ILE A 103 -10.38 -6.44 -14.68
N PRO A 104 -10.52 -7.57 -15.42
CA PRO A 104 -9.46 -8.57 -15.47
C PRO A 104 -8.15 -8.04 -16.09
N ALA A 105 -8.24 -7.15 -17.09
CA ALA A 105 -7.08 -6.52 -17.69
C ALA A 105 -6.43 -5.53 -16.73
N THR A 106 -7.24 -4.71 -16.05
CA THR A 106 -6.75 -3.76 -15.04
C THR A 106 -6.00 -4.46 -13.91
N LYS A 107 -6.55 -5.57 -13.36
CA LYS A 107 -5.85 -6.35 -12.33
C LYS A 107 -4.47 -6.84 -12.81
N ARG A 108 -4.32 -7.24 -14.08
CA ARG A 108 -3.01 -7.64 -14.65
C ARG A 108 -2.04 -6.48 -14.76
N VAL A 109 -2.50 -5.31 -15.20
CA VAL A 109 -1.67 -4.10 -15.27
C VAL A 109 -1.20 -3.70 -13.86
N LEU A 110 -2.11 -3.70 -12.89
CA LEU A 110 -1.77 -3.39 -11.49
C LEU A 110 -0.78 -4.39 -10.90
N TRP A 111 -0.87 -5.68 -11.25
CA TRP A 111 0.14 -6.66 -10.86
C TRP A 111 1.53 -6.33 -11.41
N SER A 112 1.64 -5.90 -12.66
CA SER A 112 2.91 -5.44 -13.21
C SER A 112 3.45 -4.24 -12.43
N ILE A 113 2.60 -3.24 -12.15
CA ILE A 113 2.97 -2.06 -11.37
C ILE A 113 3.48 -2.45 -9.97
N THR A 114 2.86 -3.43 -9.30
CA THR A 114 3.34 -3.87 -7.98
C THR A 114 4.73 -4.49 -8.01
N ARG A 115 5.13 -5.14 -9.12
CA ARG A 115 6.49 -5.67 -9.29
C ARG A 115 7.51 -4.56 -9.54
N GLU A 116 7.13 -3.52 -10.26
CA GLU A 116 7.98 -2.34 -10.41
C GLU A 116 8.24 -1.66 -9.05
N TRP A 117 7.25 -1.61 -8.16
CA TRP A 117 7.48 -1.08 -6.81
C TRP A 117 8.36 -1.95 -5.93
N GLU A 118 8.44 -3.27 -6.19
CA GLU A 118 9.41 -4.15 -5.52
C GLU A 118 10.84 -3.82 -5.97
N ILE A 119 11.05 -3.58 -7.26
CA ILE A 119 12.34 -3.13 -7.80
C ILE A 119 12.73 -1.78 -7.21
N VAL A 120 11.81 -0.79 -7.22
CA VAL A 120 12.04 0.53 -6.62
C VAL A 120 12.35 0.44 -5.12
N HIS A 121 11.77 -0.52 -4.41
CA HIS A 121 12.10 -0.76 -3.01
C HIS A 121 13.59 -1.15 -2.87
N ASP A 122 14.03 -2.14 -3.65
CA ASP A 122 15.41 -2.63 -3.61
C ASP A 122 16.42 -1.53 -4.00
N GLU A 123 16.09 -0.71 -5.01
CA GLU A 123 16.91 0.43 -5.43
C GLU A 123 17.09 1.46 -4.31
N ILE A 124 16.01 1.87 -3.64
CA ILE A 124 16.08 2.84 -2.54
C ILE A 124 16.83 2.24 -1.34
N VAL A 125 16.67 0.95 -1.06
CA VAL A 125 17.43 0.27 0.01
C VAL A 125 18.92 0.26 -0.31
N ALA A 126 19.29 -0.07 -1.56
CA ALA A 126 20.68 -0.09 -1.99
C ALA A 126 21.32 1.31 -1.88
N GLU A 127 20.63 2.36 -2.33
CA GLU A 127 21.09 3.75 -2.21
C GLU A 127 21.35 4.14 -0.74
N LYS A 128 20.43 3.78 0.16
CA LYS A 128 20.57 4.09 1.60
C LYS A 128 21.72 3.35 2.26
N ILE A 129 21.96 2.10 1.89
CA ILE A 129 23.06 1.30 2.45
C ILE A 129 24.41 1.82 1.94
N ALA A 130 24.47 2.33 0.71
CA ALA A 130 25.69 2.86 0.10
C ALA A 130 26.11 4.26 0.61
N PHE A 131 25.27 4.93 1.42
CA PHE A 131 25.57 6.27 1.94
C PHE A 131 26.81 6.26 2.84
N PRO A 132 27.71 7.28 2.79
CA PRO A 132 29.00 7.25 3.51
C PRO A 132 28.90 7.05 5.03
N ASP A 133 27.85 7.61 5.64
CA ASP A 133 27.58 7.48 7.08
C ASP A 133 26.92 6.14 7.45
N GLY A 134 26.55 5.35 6.44
CA GLY A 134 25.88 4.05 6.57
C GLY A 134 24.45 4.14 7.11
N CYS A 135 23.88 2.97 7.38
CA CYS A 135 22.60 2.82 8.08
C CYS A 135 22.83 2.07 9.39
N SER A 136 22.13 2.45 10.46
CA SER A 136 22.12 1.64 11.68
C SER A 136 21.52 0.26 11.41
N GLU A 137 21.86 -0.71 12.26
CA GLU A 137 21.26 -2.05 12.16
C GLU A 137 19.73 -2.01 12.36
N ALA A 138 19.22 -1.08 13.17
CA ALA A 138 17.79 -0.86 13.34
C ALA A 138 17.14 -0.34 12.04
N ALA A 139 17.80 0.57 11.32
CA ALA A 139 17.34 1.05 10.03
C ALA A 139 17.35 -0.06 8.96
N LYS A 140 18.40 -0.89 8.91
CA LYS A 140 18.46 -2.06 8.00
C LYS A 140 17.34 -3.06 8.29
N ALA A 141 17.13 -3.40 9.56
CA ALA A 141 16.02 -4.27 9.98
C ALA A 141 14.65 -3.65 9.66
N TYR A 142 14.51 -2.34 9.78
CA TYR A 142 13.29 -1.62 9.40
C TYR A 142 13.00 -1.73 7.91
N MET A 143 14.01 -1.50 7.05
CA MET A 143 13.89 -1.65 5.59
C MET A 143 13.45 -3.07 5.22
N LYS A 144 14.10 -4.08 5.79
CA LYS A 144 13.71 -5.49 5.59
C LYS A 144 12.31 -5.80 6.10
N GLY A 145 11.89 -5.18 7.20
CA GLY A 145 10.54 -5.29 7.72
C GLY A 145 9.47 -4.76 6.75
N LEU A 146 9.76 -3.71 5.98
CA LEU A 146 8.85 -3.20 4.94
C LEU A 146 8.68 -4.20 3.79
N GLU A 147 9.76 -4.87 3.37
CA GLU A 147 9.70 -5.98 2.40
C GLU A 147 8.80 -7.12 2.90
N TYR A 148 8.90 -7.47 4.18
CA TYR A 148 8.02 -8.46 4.80
C TYR A 148 6.56 -8.01 4.90
N GLN A 149 6.29 -6.71 5.05
CA GLN A 149 4.92 -6.20 4.95
C GLN A 149 4.35 -6.41 3.54
N MET A 150 5.13 -6.12 2.49
CA MET A 150 4.70 -6.28 1.09
C MET A 150 4.42 -7.75 0.74
N SER A 151 5.42 -8.60 0.96
CA SER A 151 5.34 -10.04 0.65
C SER A 151 4.33 -10.78 1.54
N GLY A 152 4.30 -10.46 2.84
CA GLY A 152 3.35 -11.04 3.78
C GLY A 152 1.90 -10.64 3.47
N ASN A 153 1.65 -9.38 3.11
CA ASN A 153 0.34 -8.90 2.69
C ASN A 153 -0.14 -9.64 1.43
N GLU A 154 0.73 -9.82 0.43
CA GLU A 154 0.39 -10.59 -0.77
C GLU A 154 0.03 -12.04 -0.43
N GLN A 155 0.89 -12.74 0.32
CA GLN A 155 0.68 -14.14 0.64
C GLN A 155 -0.61 -14.35 1.45
N TRP A 156 -0.89 -13.47 2.42
CA TRP A 156 -2.12 -13.53 3.18
C TRP A 156 -3.35 -13.19 2.32
N SER A 157 -3.27 -12.14 1.50
CA SER A 157 -4.39 -11.73 0.64
C SER A 157 -4.77 -12.81 -0.37
N LYS A 158 -3.79 -13.55 -0.88
CA LYS A 158 -4.01 -14.70 -1.76
C LYS A 158 -4.78 -15.85 -1.11
N THR A 159 -4.58 -16.07 0.19
CA THR A 159 -4.99 -17.31 0.87
C THR A 159 -6.12 -17.13 1.88
N THR A 160 -6.41 -15.90 2.29
CA THR A 160 -7.39 -15.59 3.33
C THR A 160 -8.83 -15.85 2.87
N ARG A 161 -9.64 -16.48 3.75
CA ARG A 161 -11.10 -16.61 3.59
C ARG A 161 -11.84 -15.28 3.63
N ARG A 162 -11.15 -14.20 3.95
CA ARG A 162 -11.73 -12.86 3.87
C ARG A 162 -11.99 -12.46 2.41
N TYR A 163 -11.15 -12.90 1.47
CA TYR A 163 -11.22 -12.52 0.06
C TYR A 163 -11.66 -13.67 -0.86
N ASN A 164 -11.52 -14.91 -0.40
CA ASN A 164 -11.91 -16.14 -1.11
C ASN A 164 -13.14 -16.78 -0.47
#